data_AF-A0A433DHN2-F1
#
_entry.id   AF-A0A433DHN2-F1
#
_cell.length_a   1.000
_cell.length_b   1.000
_cell.length_c   1.000
_cell.angle_alpha   90.00
_cell.angle_beta   90.00
_cell.angle_gamma   90.00
#
_symmetry.space_group_name_H-M   'P 1'
#
loop_
_entity.id
_entity.type
_entity.pdbx_description
1 polymer ?
#
loop_
_entity_poly.entity_id
_entity_poly.type
_entity_poly.pdbx_seq_one_letter_code
_entity_poly.pdbx_strand_id
1 'polypeptide(L)'
;MTRNTRAHPTPSLTTMNEPIAHPVLSLYFPEGWTSLYEYLVKNSGDAYFRDFHLTFNKFLATTIVARPSAEFPRGSNRNEDWGLSQDKVVGGAIESLLAKASRAGQKSEHLLTRGYRIGGDAVSGMFTNVTMTHINTLMNVVRFYPWDELLERIGNRAMQHLLKDMFIFIALDNGSYCQLTGTYSFK
;
A
#
# COMPACT_ATOMS: atom_id res chain seq x y z
N MET A 1 2.57 9.68 52.82
CA MET A 1 2.70 8.76 51.67
C MET A 1 2.15 9.44 50.43
N THR A 2 2.98 10.16 49.69
CA THR A 2 2.60 10.90 48.47
C THR A 2 2.73 9.98 47.26
N ARG A 3 1.60 9.65 46.62
CA ARG A 3 1.57 8.89 45.36
C ARG A 3 2.15 9.75 44.24
N ASN A 4 3.29 9.33 43.72
CA ASN A 4 3.96 9.93 42.58
C ASN A 4 3.30 9.40 41.30
N THR A 5 2.41 10.18 40.69
CA THR A 5 1.83 9.88 39.38
C THR A 5 2.90 10.12 38.31
N ARG A 6 3.57 9.06 37.86
CA ARG A 6 4.39 9.10 36.65
C ARG A 6 3.47 9.37 35.46
N ALA A 7 3.56 10.57 34.90
CA ALA A 7 3.07 10.87 33.57
C ALA A 7 3.81 9.95 32.57
N HIS A 8 3.06 9.16 31.80
CA HIS A 8 3.62 8.48 30.65
C HIS A 8 4.02 9.54 29.61
N PRO A 9 5.25 9.49 29.05
CA PRO A 9 5.62 10.39 27.99
C PRO A 9 4.76 10.09 26.76
N THR A 10 3.99 11.08 26.32
CA THR A 10 3.35 11.08 25.02
C THR A 10 4.46 11.12 23.96
N PRO A 11 4.52 10.17 23.01
CA PRO A 11 5.53 10.22 21.96
C PRO A 11 5.33 11.50 21.13
N SER A 12 6.34 12.35 21.11
CA SER A 12 6.37 13.56 20.29
C SER A 12 6.47 13.19 18.81
N LEU A 13 5.75 13.91 17.95
CA LEU A 13 5.78 13.75 16.48
C LEU A 13 7.21 13.80 15.89
N THR A 14 8.17 14.34 16.63
CA THR A 14 9.58 14.49 16.25
C THR A 14 10.35 13.16 16.21
N THR A 15 9.91 12.10 16.90
CA THR A 15 10.58 10.78 16.87
C THR A 15 10.18 9.89 15.68
N MET A 16 9.33 10.37 14.77
CA MET A 16 8.89 9.59 13.59
C MET A 16 9.77 9.76 12.34
N ASN A 17 10.87 10.52 12.44
CA ASN A 17 11.71 10.90 11.28
C ASN A 17 13.15 10.35 11.33
N GLU A 18 13.47 9.38 12.19
CA GLU A 18 14.76 8.70 12.02
C GLU A 18 14.67 7.82 10.77
N PRO A 19 15.55 8.00 9.76
CA PRO A 19 15.56 7.16 8.59
C PRO A 19 15.82 5.75 9.08
N ILE A 20 14.83 4.87 8.91
CA ILE A 20 14.98 3.46 9.21
C ILE A 20 16.23 3.02 8.41
N ALA A 21 17.25 2.48 9.06
CA ALA A 21 18.37 1.89 8.32
C ALA A 21 18.02 0.41 8.14
N HIS A 22 17.51 0.04 6.97
CA HIS A 22 17.15 -1.34 6.66
C HIS A 22 18.17 -1.93 5.66
N PRO A 23 19.19 -2.67 6.12
CA PRO A 23 20.32 -3.12 5.28
C PRO A 23 19.88 -3.88 4.03
N VAL A 24 18.84 -4.70 4.17
CA VAL A 24 18.26 -5.46 3.05
C VAL A 24 17.57 -4.54 2.04
N LEU A 25 16.74 -3.59 2.46
CA LEU A 25 16.04 -2.71 1.51
C LEU A 25 17.02 -1.82 0.75
N SER A 26 18.09 -1.37 1.39
CA SER A 26 19.14 -0.60 0.70
C SER A 26 19.88 -1.41 -0.37
N LEU A 27 19.95 -2.73 -0.23
CA LEU A 27 20.52 -3.61 -1.26
C LEU A 27 19.60 -3.74 -2.48
N TYR A 28 18.29 -3.91 -2.25
CA TYR A 28 17.30 -4.13 -3.31
C TYR A 28 16.76 -2.84 -3.94
N PHE A 29 16.79 -1.73 -3.21
CA PHE A 29 16.30 -0.42 -3.62
C PHE A 29 17.39 0.64 -3.42
N PRO A 30 18.49 0.58 -4.20
CA PRO A 30 19.61 1.52 -4.07
C PRO A 30 19.19 2.96 -4.44
N GLU A 31 18.16 3.11 -5.28
CA GLU A 31 17.57 4.41 -5.64
C GLU A 31 16.74 5.03 -4.50
N GLY A 32 16.59 4.30 -3.39
CA GLY A 32 15.96 4.78 -2.18
C GLY A 32 14.57 4.20 -1.93
N TRP A 33 14.18 4.37 -0.68
CA TRP A 33 12.92 3.97 -0.10
C TRP A 33 12.60 4.95 1.02
N THR A 34 11.35 5.02 1.43
CA THR A 34 10.86 6.05 2.37
C THR A 34 9.62 5.54 3.08
N SER A 35 9.19 6.20 4.15
CA SER A 35 7.88 5.91 4.72
C SER A 35 6.77 6.27 3.73
N LEU A 36 5.62 5.61 3.84
CA LEU A 36 4.43 5.93 3.06
C LEU A 36 4.00 7.38 3.32
N TYR A 37 4.13 7.86 4.57
CA TYR A 37 3.87 9.25 4.93
C TYR A 37 4.73 10.22 4.12
N GLU A 38 6.05 10.11 4.18
CA GLU A 38 6.98 10.99 3.47
C GLU A 38 6.76 10.96 1.95
N TYR A 39 6.51 9.77 1.39
CA TYR A 39 6.20 9.62 -0.03
C TYR A 39 4.93 10.39 -0.41
N LEU A 40 3.86 10.25 0.38
CA LEU A 40 2.59 10.91 0.10
C LEU A 40 2.67 12.42 0.31
N VAL A 41 3.35 12.89 1.36
CA VAL A 41 3.59 14.32 1.60
C VAL A 41 4.35 14.95 0.45
N LYS A 42 5.41 14.28 -0.04
CA LYS A 42 6.22 14.74 -1.17
C LYS A 42 5.41 14.86 -2.46
N ASN A 43 4.44 13.98 -2.69
CA ASN A 43 3.73 13.88 -3.97
C ASN A 43 2.35 14.53 -4.00
N SER A 44 1.67 14.59 -2.86
CA SER A 44 0.28 15.09 -2.73
C SER A 44 0.16 16.31 -1.83
N GLY A 45 1.20 16.64 -1.06
CA GLY A 45 1.19 17.73 -0.08
C GLY A 45 0.71 17.28 1.31
N ASP A 46 1.22 17.94 2.34
CA ASP A 46 1.04 17.57 3.74
C ASP A 46 -0.38 17.82 4.29
N ALA A 47 -1.14 18.75 3.70
CA ALA A 47 -2.46 19.15 4.20
C ALA A 47 -3.48 17.99 4.23
N TYR A 48 -3.29 16.96 3.40
CA TYR A 48 -4.14 15.77 3.37
C TYR A 48 -3.89 14.80 4.53
N PHE A 49 -2.79 15.01 5.26
CA PHE A 49 -2.27 14.06 6.23
C PHE A 49 -2.14 14.59 7.67
N ARG A 50 -2.87 15.67 8.00
CA ARG A 50 -2.94 16.23 9.36
C ARG A 50 -4.22 15.76 10.08
N ASP A 51 -4.10 15.48 11.38
CA ASP A 51 -5.18 15.18 12.34
C ASP A 51 -5.90 13.82 12.23
N PHE A 52 -5.21 12.71 12.52
CA PHE A 52 -5.82 11.35 12.49
C PHE A 52 -5.69 10.53 13.76
N HIS A 53 -6.46 9.44 13.76
CA HIS A 53 -6.28 8.34 14.67
C HIS A 53 -4.82 7.89 14.70
N LEU A 54 -4.33 7.65 15.93
CA LEU A 54 -2.97 7.19 16.20
C LEU A 54 -2.60 5.96 15.36
N THR A 55 -3.56 5.05 15.12
CA THR A 55 -3.38 3.84 14.32
C THR A 55 -3.05 4.15 12.86
N PHE A 56 -3.73 5.13 12.24
CA PHE A 56 -3.48 5.50 10.85
C PHE A 56 -2.14 6.21 10.70
N ASN A 57 -1.80 7.12 11.62
CA ASN A 57 -0.48 7.76 11.65
C ASN A 57 0.66 6.75 11.79
N LYS A 58 0.51 5.78 12.72
CA LYS A 58 1.47 4.69 12.86
C LYS A 58 1.59 3.89 11.56
N PHE A 59 0.45 3.54 10.95
CA PHE A 59 0.44 2.84 9.66
C PHE A 59 1.22 3.59 8.57
N LEU A 60 1.01 4.90 8.40
CA LEU A 60 1.71 5.69 7.40
C LEU A 60 3.22 5.82 7.70
N ALA A 61 3.58 5.97 8.97
CA ALA A 61 4.97 6.13 9.40
C ALA A 61 5.76 4.82 9.30
N THR A 62 5.15 3.67 9.62
CA THR A 62 5.84 2.37 9.64
C THR A 62 5.68 1.58 8.34
N THR A 63 4.81 1.99 7.42
CA THR A 63 4.73 1.36 6.10
C THR A 63 5.83 1.91 5.23
N ILE A 64 6.65 1.04 4.65
CA ILE A 64 7.74 1.43 3.75
C ILE A 64 7.26 1.31 2.31
N VAL A 65 7.62 2.30 1.50
CA VAL A 65 7.47 2.25 0.04
C VAL A 65 8.83 2.36 -0.65
N ALA A 66 9.02 1.54 -1.67
CA ALA A 66 10.22 1.53 -2.48
C ALA A 66 9.89 1.50 -3.99
N ARG A 67 10.84 1.98 -4.79
CA ARG A 67 10.71 2.27 -6.24
C ARG A 67 9.84 3.48 -6.59
N PRO A 68 10.23 4.70 -6.20
CA PRO A 68 9.47 5.93 -6.49
C PRO A 68 9.59 6.44 -7.93
N SER A 69 10.17 5.67 -8.87
CA SER A 69 10.45 6.17 -10.23
C SER A 69 9.19 6.33 -11.10
N ALA A 70 8.08 5.71 -10.71
CA ALA A 70 6.81 5.92 -11.38
C ALA A 70 6.21 7.24 -10.90
N GLU A 71 5.91 8.14 -11.84
CA GLU A 71 5.32 9.45 -11.54
C GLU A 71 4.00 9.26 -10.77
N PHE A 72 3.91 9.87 -9.59
CA PHE A 72 2.68 9.82 -8.80
C PHE A 72 1.56 10.50 -9.59
N PRO A 73 0.37 9.87 -9.73
CA PRO A 73 -0.70 10.44 -10.54
C PRO A 73 -1.20 11.74 -9.90
N ARG A 74 -0.78 12.88 -10.45
CA ARG A 74 -1.23 14.23 -10.05
C ARG A 74 -2.50 14.61 -10.80
N GLY A 75 -3.36 15.41 -10.16
CA GLY A 75 -4.46 16.09 -10.84
C GLY A 75 -5.63 15.19 -11.27
N SER A 76 -6.16 14.39 -10.33
CA SER A 76 -7.39 13.64 -10.55
C SER A 76 -8.60 14.60 -10.59
N ASN A 77 -9.47 14.44 -11.59
CA ASN A 77 -10.80 15.05 -11.54
C ASN A 77 -11.58 14.36 -10.41
N ARG A 78 -11.88 15.08 -9.34
CA ARG A 78 -12.56 14.54 -8.15
C ARG A 78 -13.85 13.75 -8.46
N ASN A 79 -14.52 14.07 -9.57
CA ASN A 79 -15.79 13.43 -9.93
C ASN A 79 -15.65 12.07 -10.63
N GLU A 80 -14.50 11.71 -11.20
CA GLU A 80 -14.32 10.44 -11.92
C GLU A 80 -13.42 9.45 -11.15
N ASP A 81 -12.54 9.96 -10.30
CA ASP A 81 -11.46 9.19 -9.70
C ASP A 81 -11.68 8.85 -8.22
N TRP A 82 -12.90 9.06 -7.71
CA TRP A 82 -13.25 8.90 -6.29
C TRP A 82 -14.53 8.08 -6.09
N GLY A 83 -14.73 7.56 -4.88
CA GLY A 83 -15.97 6.88 -4.49
C GLY A 83 -16.12 5.44 -4.98
N LEU A 84 -15.05 4.82 -5.51
CA LEU A 84 -15.05 3.37 -5.70
C LEU A 84 -14.80 2.70 -4.35
N SER A 85 -15.46 1.56 -4.11
CA SER A 85 -15.12 0.73 -2.98
C SER A 85 -13.69 0.21 -3.11
N GLN A 86 -13.03 0.01 -1.97
CA GLN A 86 -11.70 -0.57 -1.92
C GLN A 86 -11.58 -1.85 -2.74
N ASP A 87 -12.60 -2.72 -2.71
CA ASP A 87 -12.62 -3.94 -3.50
C ASP A 87 -12.57 -3.71 -5.01
N LYS A 88 -13.29 -2.69 -5.52
CA LYS A 88 -13.21 -2.32 -6.93
C LYS A 88 -11.85 -1.75 -7.30
N VAL A 89 -11.25 -0.96 -6.41
CA VAL A 89 -9.93 -0.37 -6.63
C VAL A 89 -8.85 -1.45 -6.69
N VAL A 90 -8.83 -2.37 -5.71
CA VAL A 90 -7.87 -3.48 -5.69
C VAL A 90 -8.14 -4.45 -6.85
N GLY A 91 -9.40 -4.72 -7.16
CA GLY A 91 -9.78 -5.54 -8.31
C GLY A 91 -9.30 -5.00 -9.64
N GLY A 92 -9.50 -3.71 -9.87
CA GLY A 92 -8.97 -3.03 -11.05
C GLY A 92 -7.45 -3.09 -11.12
N ALA A 93 -6.76 -3.00 -9.98
CA ALA A 93 -5.30 -3.17 -9.92
C ALA A 93 -4.86 -4.59 -10.34
N ILE A 94 -5.51 -5.63 -9.81
CA ILE A 94 -5.23 -7.03 -10.15
C ILE A 94 -5.50 -7.32 -11.63
N GLU A 95 -6.67 -6.90 -12.13
CA GLU A 95 -7.06 -7.09 -13.53
C GLU A 95 -6.05 -6.41 -14.46
N SER A 96 -5.65 -5.17 -14.14
CA SER A 96 -4.65 -4.43 -14.90
C SER A 96 -3.30 -5.14 -14.95
N LEU A 97 -2.83 -5.67 -13.82
CA LEU A 97 -1.56 -6.41 -13.72
C LEU A 97 -1.61 -7.73 -14.51
N LEU A 98 -2.68 -8.50 -14.38
CA LEU A 98 -2.87 -9.74 -15.13
C LEU A 98 -2.98 -9.48 -16.64
N ALA A 99 -3.70 -8.44 -17.04
CA ALA A 99 -3.86 -8.09 -18.44
C ALA A 99 -2.55 -7.60 -19.06
N LYS A 100 -1.72 -6.88 -18.28
CA LYS A 100 -0.36 -6.51 -18.69
C LYS A 100 0.52 -7.74 -18.92
N ALA A 101 0.52 -8.70 -17.99
CA ALA A 101 1.30 -9.93 -18.12
C ALA A 101 0.82 -10.79 -19.30
N SER A 102 -0.51 -10.94 -19.45
CA SER A 102 -1.11 -11.70 -20.55
C SER A 102 -0.76 -11.11 -21.93
N ARG A 103 -0.81 -9.78 -22.08
CA ARG A 103 -0.37 -9.10 -23.31
C ARG A 103 1.13 -9.30 -23.61
N ALA A 104 1.94 -9.47 -22.57
CA ALA A 104 3.36 -9.80 -22.71
C ALA A 104 3.62 -11.31 -22.95
N GLY A 105 2.57 -12.14 -23.00
CA GLY A 105 2.71 -13.59 -23.13
C GLY A 105 3.33 -14.26 -21.89
N GLN A 106 3.29 -13.60 -20.73
CA GLN A 106 3.94 -14.02 -19.50
C GLN A 106 2.95 -14.21 -18.35
N LYS A 107 3.34 -14.97 -17.33
CA LYS A 107 2.61 -15.01 -16.05
C LYS A 107 3.00 -13.78 -15.22
N SER A 108 2.03 -13.22 -14.51
CA SER A 108 2.32 -12.11 -13.59
C SER A 108 3.16 -12.60 -12.41
N GLU A 109 4.31 -11.97 -12.19
CA GLU A 109 5.16 -12.18 -11.01
C GLU A 109 4.76 -11.25 -9.84
N HIS A 110 3.66 -10.50 -9.97
CA HIS A 110 3.22 -9.56 -8.93
C HIS A 110 2.53 -10.27 -7.76
N LEU A 111 2.83 -9.88 -6.52
CA LEU A 111 2.27 -10.47 -5.30
C LEU A 111 0.73 -10.45 -5.25
N LEU A 112 0.12 -9.30 -5.57
CA LEU A 112 -1.33 -9.15 -5.57
C LEU A 112 -2.06 -10.09 -6.56
N THR A 113 -1.38 -10.55 -7.61
CA THR A 113 -1.99 -11.45 -8.60
C THR A 113 -1.96 -12.92 -8.20
N ARG A 114 -1.29 -13.30 -7.09
CA ARG A 114 -1.30 -14.68 -6.61
C ARG A 114 -2.73 -15.13 -6.32
N GLY A 115 -3.04 -16.34 -6.78
CA GLY A 115 -4.37 -16.91 -6.61
C GLY A 115 -5.42 -16.37 -7.57
N TYR A 116 -5.08 -15.49 -8.52
CA TYR A 116 -6.01 -14.95 -9.50
C TYR A 116 -5.63 -15.32 -10.94
N ARG A 117 -6.63 -15.45 -11.81
CA ARG A 117 -6.46 -15.65 -13.26
C ARG A 117 -7.47 -14.83 -14.05
N ILE A 118 -7.11 -14.45 -15.27
CA ILE A 118 -8.07 -13.94 -16.26
C ILE A 118 -8.85 -15.12 -16.84
N GLY A 119 -10.18 -15.00 -16.87
CA GLY A 119 -11.06 -16.01 -17.47
C GLY A 119 -11.48 -17.14 -16.54
N GLY A 120 -12.73 -17.58 -16.73
CA GLY A 120 -13.43 -18.58 -15.92
C GLY A 120 -14.82 -18.06 -15.51
N ASP A 121 -15.73 -18.96 -15.12
CA ASP A 121 -17.00 -18.57 -14.51
C ASP A 121 -16.68 -17.71 -13.28
N ALA A 122 -17.06 -16.44 -13.32
CA ALA A 122 -16.81 -15.51 -12.23
C ALA A 122 -17.62 -15.95 -11.01
N VAL A 123 -17.01 -16.72 -10.10
CA VAL A 123 -17.68 -17.21 -8.88
C VAL A 123 -17.92 -16.08 -7.86
N SER A 124 -17.55 -14.84 -8.15
CA SER A 124 -17.72 -13.74 -7.22
C SER A 124 -17.94 -12.43 -7.96
N GLY A 125 -19.04 -11.72 -7.66
CA GLY A 125 -19.42 -10.41 -8.21
C GLY A 125 -18.47 -9.26 -7.87
N MET A 126 -17.21 -9.58 -7.58
CA MET A 126 -16.15 -8.67 -7.16
C MET A 126 -15.27 -8.23 -8.34
N PHE A 127 -15.16 -9.05 -9.39
CA PHE A 127 -14.35 -8.79 -10.57
C PHE A 127 -15.11 -9.21 -11.83
N THR A 128 -15.07 -8.40 -12.88
CA THR A 128 -15.80 -8.69 -14.12
C THR A 128 -15.13 -9.78 -14.95
N ASN A 129 -13.79 -9.92 -14.90
CA ASN A 129 -13.02 -10.87 -15.72
C ASN A 129 -11.96 -11.67 -14.95
N VAL A 130 -11.93 -11.57 -13.63
CA VAL A 130 -10.91 -12.21 -12.78
C VAL A 130 -11.55 -13.27 -11.90
N THR A 131 -11.06 -14.51 -11.99
CA THR A 131 -11.49 -15.60 -11.11
C THR A 131 -10.45 -15.81 -10.02
N MET A 132 -10.91 -15.89 -8.77
CA MET A 132 -10.07 -16.31 -7.65
C MET A 132 -9.96 -17.84 -7.66
N THR A 133 -8.76 -18.34 -7.87
CA THR A 133 -8.41 -19.77 -7.84
C THR A 133 -7.98 -20.22 -6.45
N HIS A 134 -7.37 -19.33 -5.66
CA HIS A 134 -6.88 -19.59 -4.31
C HIS A 134 -7.03 -18.33 -3.45
N ILE A 135 -7.20 -18.51 -2.14
CA ILE A 135 -7.27 -17.38 -1.19
C ILE A 135 -5.92 -16.67 -1.16
N ASN A 136 -5.92 -15.38 -1.50
CA ASN A 136 -4.75 -14.52 -1.34
C ASN A 136 -4.85 -13.80 0.00
N THR A 137 -4.15 -14.28 1.03
CA THR A 137 -4.21 -13.70 2.38
C THR A 137 -3.68 -12.26 2.45
N LEU A 138 -2.80 -11.85 1.53
CA LEU A 138 -2.31 -10.46 1.43
C LEU A 138 -3.45 -9.50 1.09
N MET A 139 -4.48 -9.97 0.37
CA MET A 139 -5.66 -9.17 0.06
C MET A 139 -6.43 -8.76 1.30
N ASN A 140 -6.47 -9.63 2.32
CA ASN A 140 -7.14 -9.30 3.58
C ASN A 140 -6.41 -8.17 4.30
N VAL A 141 -5.10 -8.01 4.08
CA VAL A 141 -4.33 -6.91 4.66
C VAL A 141 -4.63 -5.59 3.95
N VAL A 142 -4.70 -5.59 2.62
CA VAL A 142 -5.10 -4.40 1.84
C VAL A 142 -6.55 -4.00 2.15
N ARG A 143 -7.37 -4.92 2.68
CA ARG A 143 -8.75 -4.66 3.10
C ARG A 143 -8.91 -4.15 4.54
N PHE A 144 -7.81 -3.93 5.25
CA PHE A 144 -7.86 -3.47 6.62
C PHE A 144 -8.12 -1.95 6.68
N TYR A 145 -8.75 -1.48 7.76
CA TYR A 145 -9.24 -0.09 7.93
C TYR A 145 -8.27 1.01 7.49
N PRO A 146 -6.96 0.98 7.82
CA PRO A 146 -6.02 2.02 7.40
C PRO A 146 -5.89 2.18 5.88
N TRP A 147 -6.13 1.12 5.10
CA TRP A 147 -6.09 1.20 3.65
C TRP A 147 -7.36 1.84 3.06
N ASP A 148 -8.49 1.68 3.74
CA ASP A 148 -9.76 2.27 3.32
C ASP A 148 -9.73 3.79 3.57
N GLU A 149 -9.29 4.18 4.77
CA GLU A 149 -9.03 5.59 5.08
C GLU A 149 -7.99 6.21 4.14
N LEU A 150 -6.94 5.46 3.77
CA LEU A 150 -5.97 5.94 2.79
C LEU A 150 -6.62 6.18 1.42
N LEU A 151 -7.46 5.24 0.95
CA LEU A 151 -8.17 5.36 -0.33
C LEU A 151 -9.04 6.62 -0.36
N GLU A 152 -9.79 6.87 0.70
CA GLU A 152 -10.63 8.07 0.84
C GLU A 152 -9.83 9.38 0.80
N ARG A 153 -8.50 9.36 0.95
CA ARG A 153 -7.66 10.57 0.95
C ARG A 153 -6.90 10.78 -0.34
N ILE A 154 -6.42 9.70 -0.95
CA ILE A 154 -5.57 9.78 -2.15
C ILE A 154 -6.36 9.51 -3.43
N GLY A 155 -7.57 8.96 -3.32
CA GLY A 155 -8.42 8.60 -4.44
C GLY A 155 -7.99 7.31 -5.15
N ASN A 156 -8.82 6.88 -6.09
CA ASN A 156 -8.70 5.56 -6.72
C ASN A 156 -7.40 5.41 -7.52
N ARG A 157 -6.99 6.43 -8.29
CA ARG A 157 -5.80 6.37 -9.14
C ARG A 157 -4.51 6.26 -8.34
N ALA A 158 -4.35 7.08 -7.31
CA ALA A 158 -3.18 7.04 -6.45
C ALA A 158 -3.12 5.72 -5.66
N MET A 159 -4.26 5.21 -5.20
CA MET A 159 -4.30 3.89 -4.56
C MET A 159 -3.89 2.79 -5.55
N GLN A 160 -4.41 2.80 -6.79
CA GLN A 160 -3.98 1.84 -7.80
C GLN A 160 -2.49 1.96 -8.14
N HIS A 161 -1.94 3.17 -8.19
CA HIS A 161 -0.51 3.40 -8.37
C HIS A 161 0.31 2.74 -7.26
N LEU A 162 -0.06 2.98 -5.99
CA LEU A 162 0.57 2.34 -4.84
C LEU A 162 0.53 0.80 -4.98
N LEU A 163 -0.61 0.24 -5.37
CA LEU A 163 -0.80 -1.20 -5.44
C LEU A 163 -0.08 -1.88 -6.62
N LYS A 164 0.08 -1.20 -7.76
CA LYS A 164 0.63 -1.78 -8.99
C LYS A 164 2.12 -1.50 -9.19
N ASP A 165 2.53 -0.28 -8.85
CA ASP A 165 3.78 0.30 -9.34
C ASP A 165 4.83 0.41 -8.22
N MET A 166 4.40 0.34 -6.96
CA MET A 166 5.27 0.45 -5.79
C MET A 166 5.53 -0.91 -5.14
N PHE A 167 6.68 -1.02 -4.47
CA PHE A 167 6.93 -2.07 -3.49
C PHE A 167 6.54 -1.56 -2.12
N ILE A 168 5.53 -2.18 -1.52
CA ILE A 168 5.01 -1.79 -0.21
C ILE A 168 5.38 -2.87 0.80
N PHE A 169 5.93 -2.45 1.93
CA PHE A 169 6.24 -3.30 3.08
C PHE A 169 5.51 -2.79 4.31
N ILE A 170 4.75 -3.66 4.96
CA ILE A 170 4.04 -3.34 6.20
C ILE A 170 4.86 -3.84 7.39
N ALA A 171 4.94 -3.04 8.44
CA ALA A 171 5.56 -3.44 9.70
C ALA A 171 4.65 -4.42 10.46
N LEU A 172 5.26 -5.45 11.06
CA LEU A 172 4.63 -6.40 11.95
C LEU A 172 5.00 -6.09 13.41
N ASP A 173 4.23 -6.59 14.37
CA ASP A 173 4.42 -6.30 15.81
C ASP A 173 5.78 -6.79 16.36
N ASN A 174 6.41 -7.74 15.69
CA ASN A 174 7.73 -8.26 16.04
C ASN A 174 8.90 -7.45 15.45
N GLY A 175 8.63 -6.29 14.81
CA GLY A 175 9.63 -5.45 14.16
C GLY A 175 10.10 -5.94 12.80
N SER A 176 9.51 -7.03 12.27
CA SER A 176 9.76 -7.50 10.91
C SER A 176 8.85 -6.79 9.89
N TYR A 177 9.16 -6.96 8.61
CA TYR A 177 8.37 -6.40 7.50
C TYR A 177 7.81 -7.51 6.60
N CYS A 178 6.58 -7.32 6.13
CA CYS A 178 5.95 -8.18 5.13
C CYS A 178 5.75 -7.40 3.83
N GLN A 179 6.22 -7.96 2.71
CA GLN A 179 6.00 -7.37 1.39
C GLN A 179 4.54 -7.60 0.96
N LEU A 180 3.83 -6.52 0.67
CA LEU A 180 2.43 -6.51 0.28
C LEU A 180 2.25 -6.43 -1.24
N THR A 181 3.08 -5.64 -1.91
CA THR A 181 2.99 -5.35 -3.36
C THR A 181 4.35 -5.43 -4.04
N GLY A 182 4.37 -5.33 -5.37
CA GLY A 182 5.56 -5.52 -6.18
C GLY A 182 5.75 -6.98 -6.62
N THR A 183 6.84 -7.20 -7.35
CA THR A 183 7.27 -8.55 -7.77
C THR A 183 7.97 -9.28 -6.63
N TYR A 184 8.09 -10.61 -6.68
CA TYR A 184 8.94 -11.34 -5.73
C TYR A 184 10.37 -10.83 -5.86
N SER A 185 10.84 -10.05 -4.89
CA SER A 185 12.15 -9.40 -4.94
C SER A 185 13.30 -10.34 -4.62
N PHE A 186 13.04 -11.62 -4.36
CA PHE A 186 14.03 -12.58 -3.89
C PHE A 186 13.99 -13.85 -4.77
N LYS A 187 14.90 -13.92 -5.75
CA LYS A 187 15.33 -15.17 -6.39
C LYS A 187 16.77 -15.43 -6.01
#